data_AF-A0A958TYU5-F1
#
_entry.id   AF-A0A958TYU5-F1
#
_cell.length_a   1.000
_cell.length_b   1.000
_cell.length_c   1.000
_cell.angle_alpha   90.00
_cell.angle_beta   90.00
_cell.angle_gamma   90.00
#
_symmetry.space_group_name_H-M   'P 1'
#
loop_
_entity.id
_entity.type
_entity.pdbx_description
1 polymer ?
#
loop_
_entity_poly.entity_id
_entity_poly.type
_entity_poly.pdbx_seq_one_letter_code
_entity_poly.pdbx_strand_id
1 'polypeptide(L)'
;MALFSSEEIISNTIAFVKEELQNAEGGHDWFHIERVYKNAMLISETEKVDKTVVVLGALLHDIADSKFHGGDESVGPKKARQFLNSQNISEETIEHIIKIIENVSFKGGNKHQEFHSKELGVVQDADRLDALGAIGIARTFNYGGFKNRKLYD
;
A
#
# COMPACT_ATOMS: atom_id res chain seq x y z
N MET A 1 25.18 -12.99 -8.56
CA MET A 1 24.34 -12.52 -7.43
C MET A 1 23.25 -13.55 -7.25
N ALA A 2 23.03 -14.04 -6.03
CA ALA A 2 21.91 -14.95 -5.77
C ALA A 2 20.60 -14.18 -5.95
N LEU A 3 19.67 -14.74 -6.73
CA LEU A 3 18.32 -14.22 -6.85
C LEU A 3 17.57 -14.64 -5.57
N PHE A 4 16.96 -13.68 -4.88
CA PHE A 4 16.07 -13.98 -3.76
C PHE A 4 14.82 -14.70 -4.27
N SER A 5 14.33 -15.67 -3.51
CA SER A 5 13.02 -16.27 -3.75
C SER A 5 11.90 -15.25 -3.46
N SER A 6 10.72 -15.46 -4.05
CA SER A 6 9.55 -14.59 -3.78
C SER A 6 9.21 -14.54 -2.28
N GLU A 7 9.37 -15.63 -1.54
CA GLU A 7 9.12 -15.68 -0.10
C GLU A 7 10.13 -14.84 0.69
N GLU A 8 11.41 -14.89 0.34
CA GLU A 8 12.44 -14.04 0.97
C GLU A 8 12.20 -12.56 0.70
N ILE A 9 11.86 -12.20 -0.54
CA ILE A 9 11.55 -10.81 -0.90
C ILE A 9 10.36 -10.30 -0.08
N ILE A 10 9.29 -11.09 0.03
CA ILE A 10 8.11 -10.72 0.82
C ILE A 10 8.47 -10.56 2.30
N SER A 11 9.23 -11.50 2.87
CA SER A 11 9.69 -11.41 4.27
C SER A 11 10.53 -10.16 4.53
N ASN A 12 11.48 -9.86 3.63
CA ASN A 12 12.33 -8.66 3.73
C ASN A 12 11.48 -7.39 3.61
N THR A 13 10.48 -7.38 2.73
CA THR A 13 9.56 -6.25 2.54
C THR A 13 8.73 -6.02 3.79
N ILE A 14 8.22 -7.08 4.42
CA ILE A 14 7.48 -7.00 5.69
C ILE A 14 8.36 -6.39 6.78
N ALA A 15 9.61 -6.84 6.92
CA ALA A 15 10.54 -6.30 7.90
C ALA A 15 10.81 -4.81 7.68
N PHE A 16 11.08 -4.43 6.43
CA PHE A 16 11.31 -3.04 6.02
C PHE A 16 10.10 -2.14 6.32
N VAL A 17 8.90 -2.56 5.93
CA VAL A 17 7.67 -1.79 6.18
C VAL A 17 7.39 -1.64 7.67
N LYS A 18 7.60 -2.70 8.47
CA LYS A 18 7.47 -2.62 9.93
C LYS A 18 8.41 -1.60 10.54
N GLU A 19 9.65 -1.54 10.06
CA GLU A 19 10.66 -0.58 10.53
C GLU A 19 10.28 0.87 10.19
N GLU A 20 9.89 1.11 8.94
CA GLU A 20 9.50 2.45 8.46
C GLU A 20 8.24 2.97 9.16
N LEU A 21 7.30 2.09 9.51
CA LEU A 21 6.03 2.45 10.14
C LEU A 21 6.04 2.39 11.68
N GLN A 22 7.20 2.19 12.35
CA GLN A 22 7.26 2.08 13.82
C GLN A 22 6.67 3.29 14.55
N ASN A 23 6.74 4.48 13.93
CA ASN A 23 6.25 5.74 14.49
C ASN A 23 5.04 6.29 13.73
N ALA A 24 4.40 5.49 12.88
CA ALA A 24 3.24 5.90 12.11
C ALA A 24 2.01 6.09 13.02
N GLU A 25 1.15 7.05 12.67
CA GLU A 25 -0.12 7.26 13.37
C GLU A 25 -1.10 6.09 13.13
N GLY A 26 -1.98 5.81 14.09
CA GLY A 26 -2.82 4.60 14.14
C GLY A 26 -3.85 4.40 13.01
N GLY A 27 -3.88 5.26 12.00
CA GLY A 27 -4.66 5.05 10.77
C GLY A 27 -3.87 4.43 9.62
N HIS A 28 -2.53 4.48 9.70
CA HIS A 28 -1.56 4.10 8.66
C HIS A 28 -0.41 3.27 9.26
N ASP A 29 -0.70 2.56 10.35
CA ASP A 29 0.26 1.71 11.02
C ASP A 29 0.46 0.37 10.28
N TRP A 30 1.40 -0.43 10.77
CA TRP A 30 1.63 -1.78 10.27
C TRP A 30 0.34 -2.61 10.16
N PHE A 31 -0.62 -2.44 11.07
CA PHE A 31 -1.83 -3.27 11.08
C PHE A 31 -2.76 -2.94 9.93
N HIS A 32 -2.83 -1.68 9.47
CA HIS A 32 -3.52 -1.35 8.23
C HIS A 32 -2.89 -2.08 7.04
N ILE A 33 -1.57 -1.94 6.86
CA ILE A 33 -0.85 -2.61 5.77
C ILE A 33 -1.02 -4.12 5.81
N GLU A 34 -0.94 -4.72 6.99
CA GLU A 34 -1.10 -6.17 7.17
C GLU A 34 -2.49 -6.67 6.73
N ARG A 35 -3.55 -5.93 7.04
CA ARG A 35 -4.92 -6.29 6.61
C ARG A 35 -5.07 -6.14 5.10
N VAL A 36 -4.56 -5.05 4.52
CA VAL A 36 -4.58 -4.84 3.06
C VAL A 36 -3.79 -5.93 2.34
N TYR A 37 -2.59 -6.27 2.81
CA TYR A 37 -1.78 -7.36 2.29
C TYR A 37 -2.53 -8.71 2.31
N LYS A 38 -3.15 -9.07 3.44
CA LYS A 38 -3.93 -10.32 3.57
C LYS A 38 -5.14 -10.34 2.63
N ASN A 39 -5.84 -9.22 2.50
CA ASN A 39 -6.95 -9.09 1.55
C ASN A 39 -6.48 -9.23 0.10
N ALA A 40 -5.38 -8.56 -0.27
CA ALA A 40 -4.81 -8.61 -1.61
C ALA A 40 -4.35 -10.03 -1.98
N MET A 41 -3.73 -10.74 -1.04
CA MET A 41 -3.40 -12.17 -1.18
C MET A 41 -4.64 -12.99 -1.49
N LEU A 42 -5.70 -12.86 -0.70
CA LEU A 42 -6.94 -13.61 -0.88
C LEU A 42 -7.60 -13.32 -2.24
N ILE A 43 -7.70 -12.06 -2.63
CA ILE A 43 -8.28 -11.66 -3.93
C ILE A 43 -7.42 -12.23 -5.08
N SER A 44 -6.10 -12.23 -4.95
CA SER A 44 -5.18 -12.76 -5.97
C SER A 44 -5.30 -14.28 -6.20
N GLU A 45 -5.99 -15.03 -5.32
CA GLU A 45 -6.20 -16.47 -5.50
C GLU A 45 -7.16 -16.78 -6.65
N THR A 46 -8.15 -15.91 -6.89
CA THR A 46 -9.15 -16.08 -7.94
C THR A 46 -8.86 -15.25 -9.19
N GLU A 47 -7.97 -14.25 -9.08
CA GLU A 47 -7.62 -13.36 -10.17
C GLU A 47 -6.39 -13.83 -10.96
N LYS A 48 -6.41 -13.59 -12.28
CA LYS A 48 -5.25 -13.86 -13.15
C LYS A 48 -4.28 -12.66 -13.11
N VAL A 49 -3.43 -12.63 -12.08
CA VAL A 49 -2.47 -11.55 -11.75
C VAL A 49 -1.10 -12.09 -11.35
N ASP A 50 -0.06 -11.26 -11.42
CA ASP A 50 1.22 -11.54 -10.78
C ASP A 50 1.12 -11.30 -9.25
N LYS A 51 1.14 -12.40 -8.49
CA LYS A 51 1.03 -12.36 -7.01
C LYS A 51 2.18 -11.60 -6.35
N THR A 52 3.39 -11.65 -6.91
CA THR A 52 4.54 -10.94 -6.34
C THR A 52 4.33 -9.44 -6.47
N VAL A 53 3.87 -8.97 -7.63
CA VAL A 53 3.55 -7.55 -7.87
C VAL A 53 2.42 -7.10 -6.94
N VAL A 54 1.34 -7.88 -6.81
CA VAL A 54 0.22 -7.56 -5.91
C VAL A 54 0.67 -7.42 -4.47
N VAL A 55 1.44 -8.39 -3.97
CA VAL A 55 1.89 -8.39 -2.57
C VAL A 55 2.82 -7.23 -2.29
N LEU A 56 3.81 -7.00 -3.15
CA LEU A 56 4.76 -5.91 -2.95
C LEU A 56 4.09 -4.54 -3.12
N GLY A 57 3.16 -4.42 -4.06
CA GLY A 57 2.28 -3.25 -4.18
C GLY A 57 1.52 -3.00 -2.87
N ALA A 58 0.81 -4.00 -2.34
CA ALA A 58 0.03 -3.89 -1.11
C ALA A 58 0.89 -3.57 0.13
N LEU A 59 2.09 -4.15 0.25
CA LEU A 59 2.98 -3.89 1.38
C LEU A 59 3.59 -2.48 1.34
N LEU A 60 3.88 -1.96 0.15
CA LEU A 60 4.62 -0.69 -0.02
C LEU A 60 3.73 0.51 -0.30
N HIS A 61 2.43 0.33 -0.55
CA HIS A 61 1.57 1.40 -1.05
C HIS A 61 1.48 2.66 -0.18
N ASP A 62 1.61 2.49 1.14
CA ASP A 62 1.52 3.58 2.14
C ASP A 62 2.85 3.78 2.90
N ILE A 63 3.99 3.31 2.35
CA ILE A 63 5.32 3.35 2.99
C ILE A 63 5.84 4.76 3.32
N ALA A 64 5.30 5.77 2.66
CA ALA A 64 5.54 7.17 3.00
C ALA A 64 4.30 7.98 2.62
N ASP A 65 3.31 8.05 3.52
CA ASP A 65 2.16 8.92 3.29
C ASP A 65 2.63 10.38 3.20
N SER A 66 2.45 10.95 2.01
CA SER A 66 2.58 12.37 1.66
C SER A 66 2.09 13.34 2.76
N LYS A 67 1.08 12.97 3.55
CA LYS A 67 0.55 13.79 4.66
C LYS A 67 1.61 14.13 5.72
N PHE A 68 2.67 13.33 5.85
CA PHE A 68 3.77 13.54 6.80
C PHE A 68 5.02 14.17 6.17
N HIS A 69 5.10 14.19 4.83
CA HIS A 69 6.21 14.77 4.07
C HIS A 69 5.83 16.10 3.41
N GLY A 70 4.96 16.89 4.05
CA GLY A 70 4.54 18.19 3.53
C GLY A 70 3.75 18.11 2.21
N GLY A 71 3.13 16.96 1.93
CA GLY A 71 2.40 16.70 0.69
C GLY A 71 3.26 16.17 -0.46
N ASP A 72 4.55 15.88 -0.25
CA ASP A 72 5.40 15.31 -1.31
C ASP A 72 5.05 13.84 -1.56
N GLU A 73 4.27 13.61 -2.62
CA GLU A 73 3.83 12.28 -3.07
C GLU A 73 4.96 11.48 -3.73
N SER A 74 6.12 12.08 -4.02
CA SER A 74 7.24 11.39 -4.65
C SER A 74 8.07 10.57 -3.66
N VAL A 75 7.93 10.79 -2.35
CA VAL A 75 8.76 10.15 -1.32
C VAL A 75 8.49 8.64 -1.26
N GLY A 76 7.23 8.22 -1.27
CA GLY A 76 6.83 6.81 -1.22
C GLY A 76 7.38 6.00 -2.40
N PRO A 77 7.07 6.39 -3.66
CA PRO A 77 7.63 5.76 -4.86
C PRO A 77 9.16 5.68 -4.86
N LYS A 78 9.87 6.76 -4.47
CA LYS A 78 11.34 6.77 -4.41
C LYS A 78 11.88 5.78 -3.39
N LYS A 79 11.31 5.75 -2.19
CA LYS A 79 11.71 4.84 -1.10
C LYS A 79 11.45 3.38 -1.48
N ALA A 80 10.26 3.09 -2.02
CA ALA A 80 9.93 1.77 -2.52
C ALA A 80 10.90 1.31 -3.62
N ARG A 81 11.23 2.17 -4.59
CA ARG A 81 12.18 1.85 -5.66
C ARG A 81 13.58 1.55 -5.12
N GLN A 82 14.08 2.34 -4.18
CA GLN A 82 15.38 2.10 -3.54
C GLN A 82 15.41 0.74 -2.84
N PHE A 83 14.35 0.42 -2.09
CA PHE A 83 14.22 -0.87 -1.43
C PHE A 83 14.17 -2.02 -2.43
N LEU A 84 13.29 -1.97 -3.45
CA LEU A 84 13.13 -3.04 -4.43
C LEU A 84 14.41 -3.31 -5.24
N ASN A 85 15.18 -2.26 -5.55
CA ASN A 85 16.50 -2.40 -6.16
C ASN A 85 17.47 -3.19 -5.27
N SER A 86 17.46 -2.96 -3.95
CA SER A 86 18.28 -3.74 -3.01
C SER A 86 17.91 -5.22 -2.96
N GLN A 87 16.68 -5.56 -3.36
CA GLN A 87 16.18 -6.94 -3.43
C GLN A 87 16.45 -7.61 -4.80
N ASN A 88 17.22 -6.99 -5.70
CA ASN A 88 17.55 -7.50 -7.03
C ASN A 88 16.32 -7.88 -7.88
N ILE A 89 15.22 -7.13 -7.74
CA ILE A 89 14.01 -7.30 -8.55
C ILE A 89 14.25 -6.70 -9.95
N SER A 90 13.61 -7.27 -10.98
CA SER A 90 13.73 -6.75 -12.34
C SER A 90 13.17 -5.33 -12.47
N GLU A 91 13.80 -4.49 -13.30
CA GLU A 91 13.36 -3.10 -13.51
C GLU A 91 11.91 -3.03 -14.02
N GLU A 92 11.47 -3.98 -14.84
CA GLU A 92 10.09 -4.08 -15.32
C GLU A 92 9.10 -4.28 -14.17
N THR A 93 9.40 -5.21 -13.26
CA THR A 93 8.58 -5.47 -12.07
C THR A 93 8.59 -4.27 -11.11
N ILE A 94 9.74 -3.62 -10.93
CA ILE A 94 9.86 -2.42 -10.10
C ILE A 94 8.97 -1.32 -10.66
N GLU A 95 9.07 -1.03 -11.96
CA GLU A 95 8.26 -0.01 -12.62
C GLU A 95 6.76 -0.27 -12.46
N HIS A 96 6.33 -1.53 -12.57
CA HIS A 96 4.93 -1.89 -12.35
C HIS A 96 4.50 -1.64 -10.90
N ILE A 97 5.30 -2.04 -9.92
CA ILE A 97 5.01 -1.80 -8.49
C ILE A 97 4.95 -0.30 -8.21
N ILE A 98 5.88 0.50 -8.74
CA ILE A 98 5.89 1.95 -8.55
C ILE A 98 4.61 2.58 -9.11
N LYS A 99 4.19 2.18 -10.31
CA LYS A 99 2.92 2.66 -10.88
C LYS A 99 1.71 2.26 -10.03
N ILE A 100 1.73 1.10 -9.39
CA ILE A 100 0.67 0.71 -8.44
C ILE A 100 0.64 1.66 -7.25
N ILE A 101 1.79 1.92 -6.62
CA ILE A 101 1.92 2.82 -5.45
C ILE A 101 1.41 4.23 -5.80
N GLU A 102 1.78 4.75 -6.95
CA GLU A 102 1.36 6.09 -7.42
C GLU A 102 -0.15 6.19 -7.70
N ASN A 103 -0.83 5.07 -7.98
CA ASN A 103 -2.22 5.06 -8.45
C ASN A 103 -3.21 4.35 -7.49
N VAL A 104 -2.77 3.82 -6.36
CA VAL A 104 -3.68 3.16 -5.41
C VAL A 104 -4.64 4.16 -4.75
N SER A 105 -4.13 5.35 -4.41
CA SER A 105 -4.81 6.26 -3.49
C SER A 105 -5.97 6.98 -4.17
N PHE A 106 -7.16 6.93 -3.56
CA PHE A 106 -8.35 7.64 -4.02
C PHE A 106 -8.33 9.10 -3.55
N LYS A 107 -7.45 9.93 -4.11
CA LYS A 107 -7.43 11.37 -3.80
C LYS A 107 -8.39 12.16 -4.70
N GLY A 108 -9.60 12.39 -4.17
CA GLY A 108 -10.49 13.47 -4.63
C GLY A 108 -11.52 13.11 -5.70
N GLY A 109 -11.67 11.83 -6.07
CA GLY A 109 -12.75 11.29 -6.93
C GLY A 109 -12.87 11.85 -8.36
N ASN A 110 -12.15 12.92 -8.68
CA ASN A 110 -12.30 13.72 -9.89
C ASN A 110 -11.05 13.74 -10.79
N LYS A 111 -10.05 12.89 -10.49
CA LYS A 111 -8.87 12.72 -11.35
C LYS A 111 -9.04 11.47 -12.20
N HIS A 112 -8.84 11.61 -13.51
CA HIS A 112 -8.72 10.46 -14.40
C HIS A 112 -7.51 9.63 -13.99
N GLN A 113 -7.74 8.33 -13.74
CA GLN A 113 -6.68 7.39 -13.46
C GLN A 113 -5.95 7.08 -14.78
N GLU A 114 -4.65 7.37 -14.84
CA GLU A 114 -3.85 7.22 -16.07
C GLU A 114 -3.31 5.80 -16.26
N PHE A 115 -3.12 5.06 -15.15
CA PHE A 115 -2.59 3.71 -15.17
C PHE A 115 -3.63 2.68 -14.72
N HIS A 116 -3.76 1.61 -15.51
CA HIS A 116 -4.62 0.47 -15.22
C HIS A 116 -3.84 -0.84 -15.38
N SER A 117 -3.98 -1.71 -14.39
CA SER A 117 -3.55 -3.12 -14.44
C SER A 117 -4.47 -3.94 -13.53
N LYS A 118 -4.51 -5.26 -13.73
CA LYS A 118 -5.31 -6.13 -12.86
C LYS A 118 -4.75 -6.14 -11.43
N GLU A 119 -3.43 -6.12 -11.32
CA GLU A 119 -2.69 -6.04 -10.06
C GLU A 119 -3.05 -4.77 -9.29
N LEU A 120 -3.13 -3.62 -9.96
CA LEU A 120 -3.61 -2.39 -9.36
C LEU A 120 -5.06 -2.51 -8.87
N GLY A 121 -5.94 -3.13 -9.66
CA GLY A 121 -7.32 -3.38 -9.27
C GLY A 121 -7.40 -4.19 -7.97
N VAL A 122 -6.62 -5.27 -7.87
CA VAL A 122 -6.55 -6.10 -6.66
C VAL A 122 -6.09 -5.30 -5.44
N VAL A 123 -5.04 -4.49 -5.58
CA VAL A 123 -4.52 -3.68 -4.46
C VAL A 123 -5.52 -2.58 -4.06
N GLN A 124 -6.16 -1.92 -5.02
CA GLN A 124 -7.21 -0.92 -4.75
C GLN A 124 -8.42 -1.53 -4.05
N ASP A 125 -8.87 -2.71 -4.47
CA ASP A 125 -9.99 -3.40 -3.84
C ASP A 125 -9.64 -3.82 -2.41
N ALA A 126 -8.44 -4.35 -2.19
CA ALA A 126 -7.95 -4.73 -0.87
C ALA A 126 -7.87 -3.54 0.11
N ASP A 127 -7.36 -2.39 -0.35
CA ASP A 127 -7.26 -1.16 0.45
C ASP A 127 -8.64 -0.58 0.78
N ARG A 128 -9.52 -0.48 -0.24
CA ARG A 128 -10.88 0.03 -0.05
C ARG A 128 -11.71 -0.85 0.87
N LEU A 129 -11.55 -2.17 0.81
CA LEU A 129 -12.23 -3.09 1.73
C LEU A 129 -11.84 -2.83 3.19
N ASP A 130 -10.59 -2.42 3.47
CA ASP A 130 -10.15 -2.05 4.82
C ASP A 130 -10.76 -0.74 5.34
N ALA A 131 -11.34 0.07 4.44
CA ALA A 131 -12.06 1.29 4.76
C ALA A 131 -13.58 1.07 4.94
N LEU A 132 -14.07 -0.16 4.77
CA LEU A 132 -15.49 -0.52 4.89
C LEU A 132 -15.76 -1.39 6.13
N GLY A 133 -17.04 -1.67 6.39
CA GLY A 133 -17.47 -2.54 7.50
C GLY A 133 -17.10 -2.01 8.88
N ALA A 134 -17.00 -2.91 9.86
CA ALA A 134 -16.73 -2.56 11.25
C ALA A 134 -15.39 -1.82 11.45
N ILE A 135 -14.34 -2.24 10.72
CA ILE A 135 -13.03 -1.58 10.75
C ILE A 135 -13.12 -0.19 10.15
N GLY A 136 -13.77 -0.03 9.00
CA GLY A 136 -14.03 1.27 8.38
C GLY A 136 -14.76 2.24 9.31
N ILE A 137 -15.80 1.77 10.00
CA ILE A 137 -16.53 2.55 11.02
C ILE A 137 -15.59 3.01 12.14
N ALA A 138 -14.79 2.09 12.71
CA ALA A 138 -13.83 2.42 13.77
C ALA A 138 -12.77 3.43 13.29
N ARG A 139 -12.21 3.23 12.09
CA ARG A 139 -11.23 4.15 11.47
C ARG A 139 -11.83 5.54 11.24
N THR A 140 -13.10 5.62 10.83
CA THR A 140 -13.82 6.89 10.61
C THR A 140 -13.90 7.70 11.90
N PHE A 141 -14.30 7.06 13.01
CA PHE A 141 -14.36 7.74 14.30
C PHE A 141 -12.97 8.09 14.84
N ASN A 142 -11.97 7.21 14.70
CA ASN A 142 -10.60 7.48 15.14
C ASN A 142 -10.00 8.71 14.42
N TYR A 143 -10.09 8.74 13.09
CA TYR A 143 -9.61 9.87 12.29
C TYR A 143 -10.41 11.15 12.57
N GLY A 144 -11.74 11.03 12.70
CA GLY A 144 -12.62 12.15 13.06
C GLY A 144 -12.22 12.77 14.40
N GLY A 145 -11.98 11.96 15.44
CA GLY A 145 -11.51 12.38 16.74
C GLY A 145 -10.13 13.05 16.68
N PHE A 146 -9.17 12.46 15.97
CA PHE A 146 -7.85 13.05 15.75
C PHE A 146 -7.93 14.42 15.04
N LYS A 147 -8.85 14.58 14.08
CA LYS A 147 -9.12 15.85 13.40
C LYS A 147 -10.09 16.76 14.14
N ASN A 148 -10.48 16.42 15.37
CA ASN A 148 -11.42 17.15 16.21
C ASN A 148 -12.75 17.50 15.50
N ARG A 149 -13.28 16.54 14.73
CA ARG A 149 -14.54 16.68 14.00
C ARG A 149 -15.71 16.22 14.86
N LYS A 150 -16.86 16.90 14.74
CA LYS A 150 -18.12 16.43 15.34
C LYS A 150 -18.51 15.07 14.75
N LEU A 151 -19.17 14.24 15.57
CA LEU A 151 -19.71 12.96 15.10
C LEU A 151 -20.83 13.15 14.08
N TYR A 152 -21.63 14.20 14.26
CA TYR A 152 -22.75 14.60 13.41
C TYR A 152 -23.12 16.07 13.71
N ASP A 153 -23.72 16.76 12.74
CA ASP A 153 -24.38 18.07 12.84
C ASP A 153 -25.49 18.14 11.78
#